data_AF-A0A930X310-F1
#
_entry.id   AF-A0A930X310-F1
#
_cell.length_a   1.000
_cell.length_b   1.000
_cell.length_c   1.000
_cell.angle_alpha   90.00
_cell.angle_beta   90.00
_cell.angle_gamma   90.00
#
_symmetry.space_group_name_H-M   'P 1'
#
loop_
_entity.id
_entity.type
_entity.pdbx_description
1 polymer ?
#
loop_
_entity_poly.entity_id
_entity_poly.type
_entity_poly.pdbx_seq_one_letter_code
_entity_poly.pdbx_strand_id
1 'polypeptide(L)'
;MPAFVQRQRLSHIVESYTLAGEEPAAFETRLDALATEHPAALIELAMVECLVNGWLRFPLVRGLAFLAEVEARLHAWKSDPITSFVSPLQFATITGLDPSPVFGPEAAALGTAIQSG
;
A
#
# COMPACT_ATOMS: atom_id res chain seq x y z
N MET A 1 -5.67 -13.88 7.71
CA MET A 1 -6.34 -13.55 6.43
C MET A 1 -5.76 -14.44 5.33
N PRO A 2 -6.58 -15.08 4.48
CA PRO A 2 -6.08 -15.94 3.40
C PRO A 2 -5.17 -15.18 2.41
N ALA A 3 -4.24 -15.88 1.77
CA ALA A 3 -3.30 -15.28 0.81
C ALA A 3 -3.99 -14.62 -0.39
N PHE A 4 -5.12 -15.18 -0.86
CA PHE A 4 -5.90 -14.60 -1.95
C PHE A 4 -6.50 -13.23 -1.59
N VAL A 5 -6.94 -13.04 -0.34
CA VAL A 5 -7.50 -11.75 0.11
C VAL A 5 -6.40 -10.69 0.18
N GLN A 6 -5.20 -11.07 0.65
CA GLN A 6 -4.03 -10.20 0.65
C GLN A 6 -3.66 -9.73 -0.76
N ARG A 7 -3.64 -10.67 -1.72
CA ARG A 7 -3.35 -10.34 -3.12
C ARG A 7 -4.40 -9.40 -3.72
N GLN A 8 -5.68 -9.64 -3.44
CA GLN A 8 -6.78 -8.81 -3.93
C GLN A 8 -6.68 -7.37 -3.42
N ARG A 9 -6.25 -7.17 -2.17
CA ARG A 9 -6.04 -5.83 -1.60
C ARG A 9 -4.92 -5.07 -2.30
N LEU A 10 -3.79 -5.75 -2.57
CA LEU A 10 -2.69 -5.15 -3.33
C LEU A 10 -3.13 -4.78 -4.75
N SER A 11 -3.80 -5.69 -5.46
CA SER A 11 -4.35 -5.44 -6.80
C SER A 11 -5.30 -4.23 -6.81
N HIS A 12 -6.18 -4.13 -5.80
CA HIS A 12 -7.11 -3.00 -5.67
C HIS A 12 -6.37 -1.65 -5.57
N ILE A 13 -5.28 -1.56 -4.80
CA ILE A 13 -4.46 -0.34 -4.70
C ILE A 13 -3.80 -0.02 -6.05
N VAL A 14 -3.23 -1.04 -6.72
CA VAL A 14 -2.58 -0.90 -8.03
C VAL A 14 -3.56 -0.36 -9.07
N GLU A 15 -4.77 -0.93 -9.12
CA GLU A 15 -5.81 -0.56 -10.08
C GLU A 15 -6.38 0.84 -9.79
N SER A 16 -6.69 1.15 -8.54
CA SER A 16 -7.28 2.44 -8.11
C SER A 16 -6.43 3.65 -8.53
N TYR A 17 -5.12 3.47 -8.58
CA TYR A 17 -4.16 4.52 -8.95
C TYR A 17 -3.45 4.27 -10.29
N THR A 18 -3.81 3.20 -10.99
CA THR A 18 -3.21 2.80 -12.27
C THR A 18 -1.67 2.77 -12.18
N LEU A 19 -1.16 2.08 -11.16
CA LEU A 19 0.26 2.07 -10.78
C LEU A 19 1.12 1.17 -11.64
N ALA A 20 0.55 0.21 -12.36
CA ALA A 20 1.29 -0.78 -13.15
C ALA A 20 2.14 -0.15 -14.28
N GLY A 21 1.81 1.07 -14.72
CA GLY A 21 2.55 1.79 -15.76
C GLY A 21 2.43 1.12 -17.14
N GLU A 22 3.50 1.24 -17.94
CA GLU A 22 3.54 0.72 -19.33
C GLU A 22 3.86 -0.78 -19.41
N GLU A 23 4.46 -1.35 -18.37
CA GLU A 23 4.92 -2.75 -18.32
C GLU A 23 4.19 -3.56 -17.23
N PRO A 24 2.86 -3.76 -17.34
CA PRO A 24 2.08 -4.37 -16.27
C PRO A 24 2.52 -5.80 -15.93
N ALA A 25 2.96 -6.60 -16.91
CA ALA A 25 3.43 -7.96 -16.63
C ALA A 25 4.71 -7.99 -15.77
N ALA A 26 5.66 -7.07 -16.04
CA ALA A 26 6.87 -6.94 -15.25
C ALA A 26 6.56 -6.40 -13.85
N PHE A 27 5.64 -5.45 -13.76
CA PHE A 27 5.15 -4.90 -12.49
C PHE A 27 4.52 -5.99 -11.61
N GLU A 28 3.57 -6.77 -12.13
CA GLU A 28 2.91 -7.84 -11.37
C GLU A 28 3.91 -8.91 -10.93
N THR A 29 4.85 -9.30 -11.80
CA THR A 29 5.93 -10.24 -11.44
C THR A 29 6.77 -9.71 -10.28
N ARG A 30 7.13 -8.42 -10.30
CA ARG A 30 7.91 -7.82 -9.22
C ARG A 30 7.10 -7.70 -7.92
N LEU A 31 5.82 -7.35 -8.01
CA LEU A 31 4.90 -7.27 -6.88
C LEU A 31 4.69 -8.63 -6.23
N ASP A 32 4.55 -9.70 -7.01
CA ASP A 32 4.45 -11.08 -6.50
C ASP A 32 5.74 -11.51 -5.79
N ALA A 33 6.90 -11.11 -6.30
CA ALA A 33 8.18 -11.32 -5.61
C ALA A 33 8.21 -10.57 -4.26
N LEU A 34 7.78 -9.31 -4.21
CA LEU A 34 7.66 -8.57 -2.95
C LEU A 34 6.71 -9.24 -1.96
N ALA A 35 5.56 -9.71 -2.44
CA ALA A 35 4.57 -10.40 -1.62
C ALA A 35 5.08 -11.74 -1.05
N THR A 36 6.11 -12.33 -1.67
CA THR A 36 6.79 -13.53 -1.16
C THR A 36 7.85 -13.16 -0.11
N GLU A 37 8.48 -11.99 -0.22
CA GLU A 37 9.56 -11.51 0.64
C GLU A 37 9.06 -10.77 1.90
N HIS A 38 7.86 -10.19 1.84
CA HIS A 38 7.34 -9.28 2.84
C HIS A 38 5.86 -9.55 3.18
N PRO A 39 5.43 -9.29 4.42
CA PRO A 39 4.01 -9.36 4.77
C PRO A 39 3.20 -8.37 3.92
N ALA A 40 2.06 -8.81 3.37
CA ALA A 40 1.22 -7.97 2.50
C ALA A 40 0.80 -6.66 3.18
N ALA A 41 0.48 -6.70 4.48
CA ALA A 41 0.14 -5.51 5.26
C ALA A 41 1.24 -4.42 5.23
N LEU A 42 2.51 -4.84 5.24
CA LEU A 42 3.65 -3.93 5.17
C LEU A 42 3.82 -3.35 3.77
N ILE A 43 3.55 -4.15 2.74
CA ILE A 43 3.56 -3.71 1.33
C ILE A 43 2.42 -2.71 1.08
N GLU A 44 1.21 -3.00 1.56
CA GLU A 44 0.06 -2.09 1.48
C GLU A 44 0.40 -0.72 2.09
N LEU A 45 1.00 -0.71 3.29
CA LEU A 45 1.42 0.54 3.94
C LEU A 45 2.48 1.28 3.12
N ALA A 46 3.51 0.58 2.65
CA ALA A 46 4.57 1.18 1.85
C ALA A 46 4.05 1.77 0.54
N MET A 47 3.13 1.09 -0.15
CA MET A 47 2.46 1.58 -1.36
C MET A 47 1.69 2.87 -1.07
N VAL A 48 0.93 2.92 0.02
CA VAL A 48 0.16 4.11 0.40
C VAL A 48 1.07 5.27 0.78
N GLU A 49 2.16 5.02 1.49
CA GLU A 49 3.15 6.07 1.77
C GLU A 49 3.83 6.61 0.51
N CYS A 50 4.18 5.75 -0.44
CA CYS A 50 4.73 6.17 -1.72
C CYS A 50 3.72 6.99 -2.53
N LEU A 51 2.44 6.59 -2.54
CA LEU A 51 1.35 7.36 -3.15
C LEU A 51 1.25 8.77 -2.55
N VAL A 52 1.14 8.88 -1.23
CA VAL A 52 0.99 10.18 -0.54
C VAL A 52 2.21 11.08 -0.76
N ASN A 53 3.42 10.52 -0.69
CA ASN A 53 4.64 11.27 -0.99
C ASN A 53 4.71 11.71 -2.47
N GLY A 54 4.14 10.91 -3.37
CA GLY A 54 4.11 11.15 -4.80
C GLY A 54 3.07 12.16 -5.26
N TRP A 55 2.03 12.48 -4.46
CA TRP A 55 0.93 13.35 -4.90
C TRP A 55 1.34 14.78 -5.28
N LEU A 56 2.44 15.29 -4.72
CA LEU A 56 2.98 16.61 -5.09
C LEU A 56 3.93 16.56 -6.29
N ARG A 57 4.25 15.36 -6.82
CA ARG A 57 5.12 15.15 -7.98
C ARG A 57 4.27 14.83 -9.20
N PHE A 58 4.41 15.64 -10.25
CA PHE A 58 3.69 15.43 -11.50
C PHE A 58 4.67 15.16 -12.66
N PRO A 59 4.48 14.08 -13.45
CA PRO A 59 3.45 13.04 -13.27
C PRO A 59 3.72 12.14 -12.05
N LEU A 60 2.68 11.51 -11.52
CA LEU A 60 2.80 10.50 -10.46
C LEU A 60 3.73 9.37 -10.94
N VAL A 61 4.65 8.93 -10.07
CA VAL A 61 5.56 7.80 -10.37
C VAL A 61 4.74 6.50 -10.49
N ARG A 62 5.02 5.72 -11.54
CA ARG A 62 4.31 4.48 -11.89
C ARG A 62 5.30 3.42 -12.36
N GLY A 63 4.80 2.21 -12.59
CA GLY A 63 5.56 1.07 -13.08
C GLY A 63 6.63 0.63 -12.09
N LEU A 64 7.71 0.07 -12.61
CA LEU A 64 8.80 -0.46 -11.79
C LEU A 64 9.48 0.62 -10.94
N ALA A 65 9.47 1.89 -11.37
CA ALA A 65 10.00 2.99 -10.57
C ALA A 65 9.21 3.19 -9.27
N PHE A 66 7.88 3.00 -9.31
CA PHE A 66 7.05 3.05 -8.10
C PHE A 66 7.39 1.89 -7.16
N LEU A 67 7.53 0.66 -7.68
CA LEU A 67 7.91 -0.49 -6.87
C LEU A 67 9.32 -0.34 -6.26
N ALA A 68 10.25 0.30 -6.97
CA ALA A 68 11.56 0.62 -6.42
C ALA A 68 11.48 1.58 -5.21
N GLU A 69 10.57 2.56 -5.22
CA GLU A 69 10.32 3.41 -4.06
C GLU A 69 9.68 2.63 -2.89
N VAL A 70 8.74 1.73 -3.19
CA VAL A 70 8.12 0.83 -2.20
C VAL A 70 9.19 -0.06 -1.55
N GLU A 71 10.09 -0.65 -2.34
CA GLU A 71 11.21 -1.45 -1.86
C GLU A 71 12.16 -0.68 -0.96
N ALA A 72 12.54 0.53 -1.38
CA ALA A 72 13.39 1.40 -0.58
C ALA A 72 12.75 1.69 0.79
N ARG A 73 11.42 1.92 0.82
CA ARG A 73 10.64 2.09 2.06
C ARG A 73 10.67 0.84 2.94
N LEU A 74 10.37 -0.32 2.35
CA LEU A 74 10.40 -1.61 3.05
C LEU A 74 11.78 -1.92 3.62
N HIS A 75 12.85 -1.55 2.92
CA HIS A 75 14.22 -1.72 3.39
C HIS A 75 14.56 -0.79 4.55
N ALA A 76 14.16 0.49 4.48
CA ALA A 76 14.37 1.45 5.56
C ALA A 76 13.75 0.97 6.88
N TRP A 77 12.56 0.36 6.82
CA TRP A 77 11.86 -0.20 7.98
C TRP A 77 12.48 -1.48 8.56
N LYS A 78 13.47 -2.09 7.91
CA LYS A 78 14.22 -3.20 8.51
C LYS A 78 15.20 -2.73 9.59
N SER A 79 15.65 -1.48 9.50
CA SER A 79 16.74 -0.95 10.34
C SER A 79 16.25 -0.04 11.46
N ASP A 80 15.04 0.52 11.31
CA ASP A 80 14.46 1.51 12.23
C ASP A 80 13.02 1.13 12.62
N PRO A 81 12.53 1.60 13.79
CA PRO A 81 11.11 1.48 14.12
C PRO A 81 10.26 2.15 13.04
N ILE A 82 9.23 1.44 12.59
CA ILE A 82 8.30 1.92 11.55
C ILE A 82 7.59 3.18 12.07
N THR A 83 8.07 4.34 11.62
CA THR A 83 7.39 5.61 11.85
C THR A 83 6.59 5.92 10.60
N SER A 84 5.36 5.42 10.55
CA SER A 84 4.45 5.74 9.46
C SER A 84 3.84 7.13 9.66
N PHE A 85 3.79 7.92 8.59
CA PHE A 85 3.09 9.20 8.58
C PHE A 85 1.64 9.07 8.07
N VAL A 86 1.21 7.86 7.72
CA VAL A 86 -0.16 7.56 7.29
C VAL A 86 -0.93 7.01 8.49
N SER A 87 -1.93 7.76 8.94
CA SER A 87 -2.88 7.28 9.95
C SER A 87 -3.83 6.22 9.37
N PRO A 88 -4.46 5.38 10.21
CA PRO A 88 -5.43 4.39 9.74
C PRO A 88 -6.60 5.01 8.99
N LEU A 89 -7.05 6.20 9.42
CA LEU A 89 -8.12 6.93 8.75
C LEU A 89 -7.70 7.41 7.35
N GLN A 90 -6.47 7.92 7.21
CA GLN A 90 -5.93 8.30 5.90
C GLN A 90 -5.80 7.08 5.00
N PHE A 91 -5.28 5.96 5.51
CA PHE A 91 -5.18 4.72 4.76
C PHE A 91 -6.55 4.28 4.21
N ALA A 92 -7.58 4.26 5.06
CA ALA A 92 -8.94 3.90 4.67
C ALA A 92 -9.52 4.87 3.64
N THR A 93 -9.28 6.18 3.81
CA THR A 93 -9.75 7.22 2.88
C THR A 93 -9.08 7.12 1.52
N ILE A 94 -7.78 6.81 1.48
CA ILE A 94 -6.99 6.67 0.25
C ILE A 94 -7.38 5.40 -0.49
N THR A 95 -7.42 4.27 0.20
CA THR A 95 -7.54 2.96 -0.45
C THR A 95 -8.99 2.46 -0.55
N GLY A 96 -9.90 2.96 0.31
CA GLY A 96 -11.21 2.37 0.51
C GLY A 96 -11.19 1.01 1.21
N LEU A 97 -10.03 0.55 1.70
CA LEU A 97 -9.85 -0.74 2.35
C LEU A 97 -9.92 -0.62 3.88
N ASP A 98 -10.33 -1.70 4.54
CA ASP A 98 -10.24 -1.82 6.01
C ASP A 98 -8.76 -1.67 6.45
N PRO A 99 -8.42 -0.73 7.34
CA PRO A 99 -7.05 -0.52 7.82
C PRO A 99 -6.62 -1.57 8.86
N SER A 100 -7.52 -2.38 9.41
CA SER A 100 -7.19 -3.32 10.50
C SER A 100 -6.06 -4.31 10.21
N PRO A 101 -5.88 -4.83 8.97
CA PRO A 101 -4.76 -5.72 8.67
C PRO A 101 -3.39 -5.05 8.75
N VAL A 102 -3.34 -3.72 8.62
CA VAL A 102 -2.12 -2.91 8.61
C VAL A 102 -1.83 -2.32 9.98
N PHE A 103 -2.85 -1.82 10.67
CA PHE A 103 -2.71 -1.04 11.91
C PHE A 103 -3.26 -1.75 13.16
N GLY A 104 -3.82 -2.95 13.02
CA GLY A 104 -4.46 -3.71 14.09
C GLY A 104 -5.96 -3.44 14.24
N PRO A 105 -6.68 -4.26 15.04
CA PRO A 105 -8.15 -4.26 15.10
C PRO A 105 -8.76 -2.93 15.58
N GLU A 106 -8.05 -2.16 16.41
CA GLU A 106 -8.53 -0.86 16.92
C GLU A 106 -8.70 0.17 15.80
N ALA A 107 -7.98 0.01 14.69
CA ALA A 107 -8.09 0.89 13.53
C ALA A 107 -9.43 0.78 12.79
N ALA A 108 -10.11 -0.38 12.85
CA ALA A 108 -11.39 -0.60 12.16
C ALA A 108 -12.51 0.30 12.72
N ALA A 109 -12.46 0.60 14.03
CA ALA A 109 -13.47 1.41 14.70
C ALA A 109 -13.41 2.90 14.29
N LEU A 110 -12.25 3.38 13.84
CA LEU A 110 -12.07 4.76 13.38
C LEU A 110 -12.55 4.98 11.94
N GLY A 111 -12.54 3.93 11.11
CA GLY A 111 -13.00 4.00 9.71
C GLY A 111 -14.52 3.96 9.55
N THR A 112 -15.24 3.28 10.45
CA THR A 112 -16.69 3.07 10.37
C THR A 112 -17.53 4.29 10.77
N ALA A 113 -16.99 5.19 11.59
CA ALA A 113 -17.71 6.38 12.05
C ALA A 113 -18.10 7.36 10.93
N ILE A 114 -17.47 7.30 9.76
CA ILE A 114 -17.72 8.22 8.64
C ILE A 114 -18.77 7.70 7.64
N GLN A 115 -18.99 6.38 7.56
CA GLN A 115 -19.98 5.82 6.62
C GLN A 115 -21.44 5.86 7.12
N SER A 116 -21.67 6.40 8.33
CA SER A 116 -23.01 6.49 8.94
C SER A 116 -23.53 7.93 9.05
N GLY A 117 -22.90 8.90 8.37
CA GLY A 117 -23.24 10.32 8.38
C GLY A 117 -23.81 10.82 7.07
#